data_AF-A0A3R7PAE9-F1
#
_entry.id   AF-A0A3R7PAE9-F1
#
_cell.length_a   1.000
_cell.length_b   1.000
_cell.length_c   1.000
_cell.angle_alpha   90.00
_cell.angle_beta   90.00
_cell.angle_gamma   90.00
#
_symmetry.space_group_name_H-M   'P 1'
#
loop_
_entity.id
_entity.type
_entity.pdbx_description
1 polymer ?
#
loop_
_entity_poly.entity_id
_entity_poly.type
_entity_poly.pdbx_seq_one_letter_code
_entity_poly.pdbx_strand_id
1 'polypeptide(L)'
;MRVLVSSVVALALIALVPRSQGQGVQDLIPSLVQRIVGLWHSDEVEFMGHSCRYSQRPSFYRWELYFNGRMWCPGWAPFTGRSRTRSPSGAVEHATRDFVQKALQSNLITEDDARIWLEH
;
A
#
# COMPACT_ATOMS: atom_id res chain seq x y z
N MET A 1 -8.36 -47.82 -27.84
CA MET A 1 -7.93 -47.04 -26.65
C MET A 1 -6.63 -46.28 -26.95
N ARG A 2 -6.64 -45.25 -27.79
CA ARG A 2 -5.43 -44.43 -28.07
C ARG A 2 -5.69 -42.93 -28.19
N VAL A 3 -6.96 -42.50 -28.17
CA VAL A 3 -7.33 -41.08 -28.36
C VAL A 3 -7.74 -40.40 -27.05
N LEU A 4 -7.99 -41.18 -25.97
CA LEU A 4 -8.40 -40.62 -24.67
C LEU A 4 -7.24 -40.13 -23.80
N VAL A 5 -6.00 -40.49 -24.12
CA VAL A 5 -4.83 -40.17 -23.27
C VAL A 5 -4.30 -38.75 -23.56
N SER A 6 -4.48 -38.23 -24.79
CA SER A 6 -3.98 -36.89 -25.15
C SER A 6 -4.79 -35.74 -24.56
N SER A 7 -6.11 -35.91 -24.34
CA SER A 7 -6.96 -34.80 -23.90
C SER A 7 -6.87 -34.48 -22.41
N VAL A 8 -6.38 -35.42 -21.59
CA VAL A 8 -6.26 -35.23 -20.13
C VAL A 8 -5.02 -34.43 -19.76
N VAL A 9 -3.96 -34.51 -20.58
CA VAL A 9 -2.70 -33.79 -20.32
C VAL A 9 -2.84 -32.28 -20.56
N ALA A 10 -3.71 -31.85 -21.48
CA ALA A 10 -3.93 -30.44 -21.77
C ALA A 10 -4.70 -29.71 -20.66
N LEU A 11 -5.58 -30.39 -19.92
CA LEU A 11 -6.35 -29.78 -18.81
C LEU A 11 -5.54 -29.65 -17.51
N ALA A 12 -4.50 -30.46 -17.32
CA ALA A 12 -3.66 -30.43 -16.12
C ALA A 12 -2.67 -29.25 -16.07
N LEU A 13 -2.38 -28.62 -17.21
CA LEU A 13 -1.43 -27.50 -17.31
C LEU A 13 -2.02 -26.15 -16.84
N ILE A 14 -3.34 -26.04 -16.70
CA ILE A 14 -3.99 -24.81 -16.23
C ILE A 14 -3.89 -24.68 -14.69
N ALA A 15 -3.58 -25.74 -13.96
CA ALA A 15 -3.48 -25.72 -12.50
C ALA A 15 -2.14 -25.18 -11.96
N LEU A 16 -1.16 -24.93 -12.83
CA LEU A 16 0.17 -24.42 -12.48
C LEU A 16 0.31 -22.92 -12.77
N VAL A 17 -0.78 -22.14 -12.78
CA VAL A 17 -0.64 -20.68 -12.67
C VAL A 17 0.02 -20.42 -11.32
N PRO A 18 1.27 -19.93 -11.27
CA PRO A 18 1.83 -19.49 -10.00
C PRO A 18 0.86 -18.44 -9.48
N ARG A 19 0.38 -18.56 -8.24
CA ARG A 19 -0.26 -17.40 -7.59
C ARG A 19 0.75 -16.29 -7.70
N SER A 20 0.46 -15.36 -8.61
CA SER A 20 1.33 -14.22 -8.86
C SER A 20 1.59 -13.57 -7.52
N GLN A 21 2.86 -13.41 -7.15
CA GLN A 21 3.31 -12.80 -5.89
C GLN A 21 2.69 -11.41 -5.63
N GLY A 22 1.96 -10.84 -6.59
CA GLY A 22 1.17 -9.62 -6.41
C GLY A 22 -0.13 -9.78 -5.61
N GLN A 23 -0.83 -10.92 -5.66
CA GLN A 23 -2.16 -11.01 -5.03
C GLN A 23 -2.10 -10.96 -3.49
N GLY A 24 -1.14 -11.63 -2.86
CA GLY A 24 -1.00 -11.63 -1.39
C GLY A 24 -0.61 -10.27 -0.80
N VAL A 25 0.33 -9.59 -1.45
CA VAL A 25 0.80 -8.26 -1.04
C VAL A 25 -0.31 -7.20 -1.08
N GLN A 26 -1.15 -7.22 -2.13
CA GLN A 26 -2.22 -6.23 -2.27
C GLN A 26 -3.27 -6.32 -1.15
N ASP A 27 -3.48 -7.53 -0.61
CA ASP A 27 -4.42 -7.78 0.49
C ASP A 27 -3.95 -7.20 1.84
N LEU A 28 -2.64 -6.94 2.01
CA LEU A 28 -2.08 -6.37 3.23
C LEU A 28 -2.21 -4.83 3.30
N ILE A 29 -2.35 -4.17 2.15
CA ILE A 29 -2.37 -2.70 2.05
C ILE A 29 -3.46 -2.08 2.93
N PRO A 30 -4.73 -2.54 2.93
CA PRO A 30 -5.75 -1.97 3.80
C PRO A 30 -5.37 -2.02 5.28
N SER A 31 -4.85 -3.16 5.75
CA SER A 31 -4.44 -3.35 7.15
C SER A 31 -3.27 -2.46 7.54
N LEU A 32 -2.24 -2.38 6.70
CA LEU A 32 -1.11 -1.47 6.89
C LEU A 32 -1.58 -0.02 6.99
N VAL A 33 -2.41 0.40 6.03
CA VAL A 33 -2.92 1.78 6.00
C VAL A 33 -3.73 2.08 7.24
N GLN A 34 -4.64 1.20 7.66
CA GLN A 34 -5.46 1.43 8.85
C GLN A 34 -4.60 1.52 10.11
N ARG A 35 -3.61 0.63 10.27
CA ARG A 35 -2.71 0.67 11.43
C ARG A 35 -1.88 1.96 11.45
N ILE A 36 -1.22 2.32 10.35
CA ILE A 36 -0.43 3.56 10.26
C ILE A 36 -1.33 4.79 10.47
N VAL A 37 -2.53 4.80 9.88
CA VAL A 37 -3.48 5.91 10.05
C VAL A 37 -3.87 6.09 11.51
N GLY A 38 -4.09 4.99 12.23
CA GLY A 38 -4.37 5.00 13.66
C GLY A 38 -3.23 5.53 14.53
N LEU A 39 -1.99 5.52 14.03
CA LEU A 39 -0.82 6.04 14.75
C LEU A 39 -0.64 7.55 14.60
N TRP A 40 -1.26 8.19 13.59
CA TRP A 40 -1.16 9.64 13.38
C TRP A 40 -1.93 10.42 14.46
N HIS A 41 -1.32 10.60 15.62
CA HIS A 41 -1.75 11.54 16.66
C HIS A 41 -1.01 12.89 16.58
N SER A 42 0.15 12.91 15.94
CA SER A 42 0.97 14.09 15.65
C SER A 42 1.39 14.08 14.16
N ASP A 43 2.31 14.98 13.78
CA ASP A 43 2.89 15.04 12.44
C ASP A 43 4.00 14.01 12.21
N GLU A 44 4.31 13.16 13.19
CA GLU A 44 5.37 12.15 13.16
C GLU A 44 4.88 10.79 13.69
N VAL A 45 5.21 9.70 12.99
CA VAL A 45 4.95 8.32 13.42
C VAL A 45 6.15 7.45 13.06
N GLU A 46 6.28 6.33 13.76
CA GLU A 46 7.24 5.31 13.39
C GLU A 46 6.58 4.27 12.46
N PHE A 47 7.21 4.00 11.32
CA PHE A 47 6.81 2.95 10.39
C PHE A 47 8.07 2.18 9.97
N MET A 48 8.06 0.85 10.15
CA MET A 48 9.20 -0.02 9.86
C MET A 48 10.52 0.39 10.56
N GLY A 49 10.45 0.90 11.79
CA GLY A 49 11.65 1.37 12.50
C GLY A 49 12.19 2.72 12.02
N HIS A 50 11.46 3.41 11.15
CA HIS A 50 11.84 4.72 10.61
C HIS A 50 10.84 5.80 11.00
N SER A 51 11.35 6.99 11.34
CA SER A 51 10.50 8.17 11.52
C SER A 51 9.93 8.63 10.18
N CYS A 52 8.60 8.70 10.15
CA CYS A 52 7.81 9.17 9.03
C CYS A 52 6.99 10.38 9.45
N ARG A 53 6.78 11.30 8.52
CA ARG A 53 6.08 12.55 8.74
C ARG A 53 4.89 12.70 7.82
N TYR A 54 3.87 13.39 8.31
CA TYR A 54 2.69 13.75 7.57
C TYR A 54 2.45 15.26 7.61
N SER A 55 2.02 15.81 6.49
CA SER A 55 1.51 17.19 6.43
C SER A 55 0.25 17.25 5.59
N GLN A 56 -0.64 18.16 5.96
CA GLN A 56 -1.86 18.43 5.23
C GLN A 56 -1.99 19.92 4.94
N ARG A 57 -2.36 20.27 3.70
CA ARG A 57 -2.66 21.66 3.34
C ARG A 57 -4.01 21.77 2.63
N PRO A 58 -4.93 22.62 3.12
CA PRO A 58 -6.15 22.92 2.40
C PRO A 58 -5.83 23.70 1.11
N SER A 59 -6.61 23.47 0.07
CA SER A 59 -6.56 24.24 -1.18
C SER A 59 -7.96 24.40 -1.76
N PHE A 60 -8.26 25.57 -2.32
CA PHE A 60 -9.49 25.79 -3.06
C PHE A 60 -9.28 25.53 -4.55
N TYR A 61 -10.16 24.74 -5.17
CA TYR A 61 -10.17 24.48 -6.61
C TYR A 61 -11.60 24.45 -7.10
N ARG A 62 -11.92 25.25 -8.14
CA ARG A 62 -13.28 25.38 -8.69
C ARG A 62 -14.35 25.59 -7.60
N TRP A 63 -14.07 26.48 -6.65
CA TRP A 63 -14.96 26.80 -5.52
C TRP A 63 -15.20 25.68 -4.51
N GLU A 64 -14.41 24.61 -4.57
CA GLU A 64 -14.49 23.50 -3.62
C GLU A 64 -13.22 23.44 -2.75
N LEU A 65 -13.39 23.07 -1.48
CA LEU A 65 -12.29 22.83 -0.55
C LEU A 65 -11.73 21.41 -0.72
N TYR A 66 -10.43 21.32 -0.92
CA TYR A 66 -9.68 20.07 -0.95
C TYR A 66 -8.60 20.07 0.13
N PHE A 67 -8.26 18.89 0.61
CA PHE A 67 -7.15 18.63 1.52
C PHE A 67 -6.09 17.85 0.77
N ASN A 68 -4.88 18.44 0.66
CA ASN A 68 -3.74 17.78 0.05
C ASN A 68 -2.88 17.17 1.16
N GLY A 69 -2.85 15.85 1.24
CA GLY A 69 -2.01 15.11 2.19
C GLY A 69 -0.66 14.77 1.57
N ARG A 70 0.39 14.77 2.39
CA ARG A 70 1.73 14.31 2.01
C ARG A 70 2.34 13.52 3.16
N MET A 71 2.74 12.28 2.90
CA MET A 71 3.50 11.42 3.81
C MET A 71 4.91 11.21 3.25
N TRP A 72 5.94 11.24 4.10
CA TRP A 72 7.31 10.95 3.71
C TRP A 72 8.13 10.44 4.90
N CYS A 73 9.17 9.66 4.64
CA CYS A 73 10.07 9.16 5.68
C CYS A 73 11.52 9.56 5.34
N PRO A 74 12.03 10.66 5.93
CA PRO A 74 13.34 11.20 5.61
C PRO A 74 14.47 10.18 5.77
N GLY A 75 15.36 10.10 4.78
CA GLY A 75 16.51 9.18 4.81
C GLY A 75 16.18 7.71 4.54
N TRP A 76 14.90 7.32 4.53
CA TRP A 76 14.48 5.95 4.26
C TRP A 76 13.88 5.78 2.86
N ALA A 77 12.84 6.55 2.52
CA ALA A 77 12.18 6.45 1.22
C ALA A 77 12.53 7.65 0.33
N PRO A 78 13.00 7.45 -0.92
CA PRO A 78 13.28 8.54 -1.85
C PRO A 78 12.01 9.14 -2.48
N PHE A 79 10.83 8.66 -2.09
CA PHE A 79 9.53 9.09 -2.59
C PHE A 79 8.59 9.52 -1.46
N THR A 80 7.45 10.08 -1.85
CA THR A 80 6.41 10.54 -0.93
C THR A 80 5.05 9.99 -1.32
N GLY A 81 4.23 9.69 -0.32
CA GLY A 81 2.80 9.47 -0.47
C GLY A 81 2.06 10.79 -0.63
N ARG A 82 1.08 10.85 -1.51
CA ARG A 82 0.31 12.06 -1.82
C ARG A 82 -1.16 11.76 -1.96
N SER A 83 -1.99 12.72 -1.57
CA SER A 83 -3.42 12.66 -1.78
C SER A 83 -3.99 14.04 -2.07
N ARG A 84 -5.17 14.05 -2.69
CA ARG A 84 -6.06 15.20 -2.78
C ARG A 84 -7.48 14.70 -2.66
N THR A 85 -8.15 15.05 -1.56
CA THR A 85 -9.52 14.60 -1.29
C THR A 85 -10.35 15.77 -0.74
N ARG A 86 -11.67 15.60 -0.64
CA ARG A 86 -12.55 16.56 0.04
C ARG A 86 -12.66 16.31 1.55
N SER A 87 -11.99 15.27 2.07
CA SER A 87 -12.06 14.84 3.46
C SER A 87 -10.69 14.95 4.13
N PRO A 88 -10.54 15.65 5.27
CA PRO A 88 -9.28 15.68 6.02
C PRO A 88 -8.76 14.28 6.37
N SER A 89 -9.60 13.43 6.96
CA SER A 89 -9.23 12.06 7.31
C SER A 89 -8.89 11.22 6.07
N GLY A 90 -9.67 11.40 5.00
CA GLY A 90 -9.39 10.74 3.72
C GLY A 90 -8.06 11.18 3.10
N ALA A 91 -7.60 12.41 3.35
CA ALA A 91 -6.30 12.87 2.86
C ALA A 91 -5.14 12.12 3.54
N VAL A 92 -5.22 11.89 4.85
CA VAL A 92 -4.23 11.09 5.61
C VAL A 92 -4.22 9.66 5.09
N GLU A 93 -5.40 9.03 5.01
CA GLU A 93 -5.55 7.65 4.57
C GLU A 93 -5.01 7.43 3.16
N HIS A 94 -5.41 8.29 2.21
CA HIS A 94 -5.00 8.14 0.82
C HIS A 94 -3.50 8.43 0.62
N ALA A 95 -2.93 9.39 1.36
CA ALA A 95 -1.49 9.67 1.27
C ALA A 95 -0.68 8.50 1.85
N THR A 96 -1.16 7.91 2.94
CA THR A 96 -0.55 6.72 3.55
C THR A 96 -0.64 5.52 2.61
N ARG A 97 -1.81 5.30 1.99
CA ARG A 97 -2.01 4.24 0.98
C ARG A 97 -1.06 4.39 -0.21
N ASP A 98 -0.96 5.59 -0.76
CA ASP A 98 -0.05 5.89 -1.88
C ASP A 98 1.43 5.66 -1.50
N PHE A 99 1.83 6.00 -0.27
CA PHE A 99 3.18 5.70 0.23
C PHE A 99 3.44 4.19 0.32
N VAL A 100 2.54 3.44 0.97
CA VAL A 100 2.68 1.99 1.17
C VAL A 100 2.71 1.27 -0.18
N GLN A 101 1.85 1.66 -1.13
CA GLN A 101 1.86 1.13 -2.49
C GLN A 101 3.22 1.32 -3.17
N LYS A 102 3.78 2.53 -3.10
CA LYS A 102 5.10 2.82 -3.66
C LYS A 102 6.22 2.05 -2.97
N ALA A 103 6.14 1.88 -1.65
CA ALA A 103 7.13 1.10 -0.90
C ALA A 103 7.15 -0.36 -1.36
N LEU A 104 5.99 -0.97 -1.55
CA LEU A 104 5.88 -2.34 -2.08
C LEU A 104 6.34 -2.43 -3.54
N GLN A 105 5.90 -1.49 -4.39
CA GLN A 105 6.27 -1.47 -5.81
C GLN A 105 7.77 -1.23 -6.05
N SER A 106 8.44 -0.53 -5.14
CA SER A 106 9.89 -0.27 -5.20
C SER A 106 10.73 -1.32 -4.48
N ASN A 107 10.11 -2.38 -3.91
CA ASN A 107 10.76 -3.35 -3.02
C ASN A 107 11.47 -2.70 -1.81
N LEU A 108 11.00 -1.53 -1.36
CA LEU A 108 11.47 -0.90 -0.13
C LEU A 108 11.02 -1.69 1.11
N ILE A 109 9.85 -2.33 1.00
CA ILE A 109 9.32 -3.28 1.98
C ILE A 109 8.83 -4.53 1.23
N THR A 110 9.00 -5.70 1.83
CA THR A 110 8.49 -6.98 1.31
C THR A 110 7.14 -7.34 1.95
N GLU A 111 6.49 -8.39 1.43
CA GLU A 111 5.28 -8.94 2.04
C GLU A 111 5.54 -9.40 3.48
N ASP A 112 6.70 -10.02 3.71
CA ASP A 112 7.04 -10.57 5.03
C ASP A 112 7.35 -9.46 6.03
N ASP A 113 8.05 -8.39 5.60
CA ASP A 113 8.24 -7.21 6.44
C ASP A 113 6.88 -6.61 6.85
N ALA A 114 5.95 -6.48 5.91
CA ALA A 114 4.60 -5.98 6.16
C ALA A 114 3.82 -6.85 7.14
N ARG A 115 3.92 -8.18 7.00
CA ARG A 115 3.25 -9.15 7.88
C ARG A 115 3.82 -9.08 9.30
N ILE A 116 5.15 -9.12 9.42
CA ILE A 116 5.85 -9.02 10.71
C ILE A 116 5.47 -7.72 11.41
N TRP A 117 5.47 -6.59 10.69
CA TRP A 117 5.12 -5.31 11.28
C TRP A 117 3.67 -5.22 11.77
N LEU A 118 2.73 -5.88 11.07
CA LEU A 118 1.32 -5.92 11.48
C LEU A 118 1.03 -6.82 12.70
N GLU A 119 1.89 -7.80 12.96
CA GLU A 119 1.79 -8.70 14.12
C GLU A 119 2.25 -8.06 15.43
N HIS A 120 2.93 -6.91 15.35
CA HIS A 120 3.36 -6.09 16.51
C HIS A 120 2.35 -4.96 16.80
#